data_AF-A0A091UGM1-F1
#
_entry.id   AF-A0A091UGM1-F1
#
_cell.length_a   1.000
_cell.length_b   1.000
_cell.length_c   1.000
_cell.angle_alpha   90.00
_cell.angle_beta   90.00
_cell.angle_gamma   90.00
#
_symmetry.space_group_name_H-M   'P 1'
#
loop_
_entity.id
_entity.type
_entity.pdbx_description
1 polymer ?
#
loop_
_entity_poly.entity_id
_entity_poly.type
_entity_poly.pdbx_seq_one_letter_code
_entity_poly.pdbx_strand_id
1 'polypeptide(L)'
;LRDNRIELVRASWHELSISVSDVSLSDEGQYTCSLFTMPVKTSKAFLTVLGVPEKPQITGFTSPVMEGERMQLTCKTSGSKPAADIRWFKNDKEVKDVKYLKEEDANRKTFTVSSTLDFLADRNDDGAVVSCRVDHESLNSTPQIAMQVLEIHYTPLVKIISSNSWPEEGQSIILTCESKGKPV
;
A
#
# COMPACT_ATOMS: atom_id res chain seq x y z
N LEU A 1 -26.36 27.97 15.09
CA LEU A 1 -25.58 27.14 16.04
C LEU A 1 -24.13 27.61 15.98
N ARG A 2 -23.50 27.86 17.12
CA ARG A 2 -22.09 28.27 17.20
C ARG A 2 -21.26 26.98 17.22
N ASP A 3 -20.40 26.78 16.23
CA ASP A 3 -19.49 25.62 16.23
C ASP A 3 -18.40 25.87 17.28
N ASN A 4 -18.38 25.04 18.33
CA ASN A 4 -17.46 25.20 19.46
C ASN A 4 -16.01 24.82 19.11
N ARG A 5 -15.78 24.21 17.93
CA ARG A 5 -14.43 23.91 17.43
C ARG A 5 -13.75 25.12 16.80
N ILE A 6 -14.50 26.18 16.50
CA ILE A 6 -13.99 27.38 15.86
C ILE A 6 -13.71 28.44 16.91
N GLU A 7 -12.43 28.77 17.08
CA GLU A 7 -11.97 29.74 18.07
C GLU A 7 -11.25 30.92 17.39
N LEU A 8 -11.40 32.11 17.97
CA LEU A 8 -10.67 33.30 17.53
C LEU A 8 -9.28 33.30 18.18
N VAL A 9 -8.24 33.11 17.37
CA VAL A 9 -6.85 33.07 17.84
C VAL A 9 -6.27 34.47 17.94
N ARG A 10 -6.52 35.29 16.92
CA ARG A 10 -6.06 36.69 16.87
C ARG A 10 -7.14 37.58 16.28
N ALA A 11 -7.32 38.73 16.91
CA ALA A 11 -8.05 39.84 16.36
C ALA A 11 -7.30 41.13 16.65
N SER A 12 -6.86 41.79 15.59
CA SER A 12 -6.29 43.12 15.63
C SER A 12 -6.91 43.97 14.53
N TRP A 13 -6.50 45.24 14.47
CA TRP A 13 -6.87 46.16 13.40
C TRP A 13 -6.39 45.68 12.01
N HIS A 14 -5.45 44.73 11.91
CA HIS A 14 -4.83 44.29 10.64
C HIS A 14 -4.86 42.78 10.40
N GLU A 15 -5.19 41.99 11.42
CA GLU A 15 -5.12 40.52 11.35
C GLU A 15 -6.33 39.93 12.06
N LEU A 16 -6.98 38.98 11.38
CA LEU A 16 -8.04 38.15 11.94
C LEU A 16 -7.67 36.69 11.66
N SER A 17 -7.51 35.90 12.72
CA SER A 17 -7.13 34.49 12.62
C SER A 17 -8.05 33.64 13.47
N ILE A 18 -8.60 32.59 12.87
CA ILE A 18 -9.39 31.58 13.55
C ILE A 18 -8.62 30.25 13.58
N SER A 19 -8.86 29.46 14.61
CA SER A 19 -8.46 28.06 14.71
C SER A 19 -9.71 27.20 14.56
N VAL A 20 -9.59 26.08 13.86
CA VAL A 20 -10.62 25.05 13.80
C VAL A 20 -10.00 23.77 14.34
N SER A 21 -10.45 23.31 15.50
CA SER A 21 -10.01 22.03 16.08
C SER A 21 -10.78 20.85 15.47
N ASP A 22 -10.19 19.66 15.52
CA ASP A 22 -10.82 18.40 15.06
C ASP A 22 -11.47 18.53 13.68
N VAL A 23 -10.65 18.95 12.71
CA VAL A 23 -11.08 19.16 11.31
C VAL A 23 -11.57 17.84 10.72
N SER A 24 -12.71 17.92 10.05
CA SER A 24 -13.44 16.82 9.45
C SER A 24 -13.77 17.11 7.99
N LEU A 25 -14.16 16.08 7.23
CA LEU A 25 -14.57 16.24 5.83
C LEU A 25 -15.82 17.12 5.63
N SER A 26 -16.56 17.47 6.70
CA SER A 26 -17.65 18.44 6.64
C SER A 26 -17.19 19.90 6.74
N ASP A 27 -15.97 20.15 7.21
CA ASP A 27 -15.41 21.50 7.34
C ASP A 27 -14.86 22.03 6.01
N GLU A 28 -14.78 21.17 5.00
CA GLU A 28 -14.45 21.55 3.63
C GLU A 28 -15.48 22.52 3.04
N GLY A 29 -14.98 23.56 2.39
CA GLY A 29 -15.82 24.52 1.70
C GLY A 29 -15.20 25.91 1.62
N GLN A 30 -16.03 26.89 1.26
CA GLN A 30 -15.60 28.26 1.08
C GLN A 30 -15.74 29.07 2.38
N TYR A 31 -14.62 29.54 2.90
CA TYR A 31 -14.54 30.45 4.03
C TYR A 31 -14.51 31.89 3.52
N THR A 32 -15.26 32.78 4.16
CA THR A 32 -15.36 34.19 3.76
C THR A 32 -14.95 35.07 4.92
N CYS A 33 -13.94 35.91 4.70
CA CYS A 33 -13.58 37.01 5.60
C CYS A 33 -14.32 38.27 5.15
N SER A 34 -15.06 38.89 6.07
CA SER A 34 -15.84 40.10 5.81
C SER A 34 -15.40 41.21 6.76
N LEU A 35 -14.88 42.30 6.18
CA LEU A 35 -14.48 43.50 6.91
C LEU A 35 -15.53 44.59 6.70
N PHE A 36 -16.11 45.08 7.80
CA PHE A 36 -17.17 46.09 7.82
C PHE A 36 -16.63 47.50 7.53
N THR A 37 -16.14 47.72 6.32
CA THR A 37 -15.81 49.04 5.75
C THR A 37 -16.99 49.59 4.95
N MET A 38 -16.93 50.86 4.53
CA MET A 38 -17.86 51.42 3.53
C MET A 38 -17.08 51.69 2.23
N PRO A 39 -17.23 50.86 1.16
CA PRO A 39 -18.05 49.65 1.06
C PRO A 39 -17.44 48.43 1.79
N VAL A 40 -18.26 47.42 2.10
CA VAL A 40 -17.79 46.19 2.77
C VAL A 40 -16.80 45.47 1.87
N LYS A 41 -15.63 45.14 2.43
CA LYS A 41 -14.60 44.37 1.73
C LYS A 41 -14.71 42.91 2.16
N THR A 42 -14.68 42.01 1.19
CA THR A 42 -14.71 40.57 1.44
C THR A 42 -13.56 39.88 0.73
N SER A 43 -13.08 38.79 1.32
CA SER A 43 -12.13 37.86 0.71
C SER A 43 -12.60 36.43 0.95
N LYS A 44 -12.34 35.54 -0.01
CA LYS A 44 -12.80 34.15 0.02
C LYS A 44 -11.61 33.22 -0.15
N ALA A 45 -11.62 32.12 0.59
CA ALA A 45 -10.68 31.02 0.45
C ALA A 45 -11.45 29.70 0.45
N PHE A 46 -10.96 28.70 -0.27
CA PHE A 46 -11.53 27.35 -0.26
C PHE A 46 -10.63 26.44 0.57
N LEU A 47 -11.19 25.84 1.62
CA LEU A 47 -10.51 24.85 2.44
C LEU A 47 -10.82 23.47 1.87
N THR A 48 -9.79 22.74 1.47
CA THR A 48 -9.89 21.32 1.10
C THR A 48 -9.43 20.48 2.30
N VAL A 49 -10.23 19.48 2.67
CA VAL A 49 -9.88 18.55 3.76
C VAL A 49 -9.53 17.19 3.17
N LEU A 50 -8.36 16.68 3.51
CA LEU A 50 -7.87 15.39 3.04
C LEU A 50 -8.48 14.23 3.82
N GLY A 51 -8.80 13.16 3.11
CA GLY A 51 -9.22 11.89 3.68
C GLY A 51 -7.99 11.01 3.84
N VAL A 52 -7.61 10.70 5.08
CA VAL A 52 -6.47 9.83 5.35
C VAL A 52 -6.87 8.39 5.03
N PRO A 53 -6.17 7.69 4.11
CA PRO A 53 -6.48 6.31 3.82
C PRO A 53 -6.33 5.43 5.06
N GLU A 54 -7.18 4.41 5.18
CA GLU A 54 -7.02 3.36 6.20
C GLU A 54 -5.84 2.45 5.89
N LYS A 55 -5.35 1.72 6.90
CA LYS A 55 -4.24 0.78 6.70
C LYS A 55 -4.56 -0.22 5.59
N PRO A 56 -3.71 -0.35 4.56
CA PRO A 56 -3.96 -1.26 3.46
C PRO A 56 -3.99 -2.70 3.96
N GLN A 57 -4.76 -3.55 3.28
CA GLN A 57 -4.79 -4.98 3.54
C GLN A 57 -4.59 -5.78 2.25
N ILE A 58 -3.73 -6.80 2.32
CA ILE A 58 -3.49 -7.75 1.24
C ILE A 58 -4.38 -8.98 1.45
N THR A 59 -5.11 -9.38 0.42
CA THR A 59 -6.09 -10.48 0.42
C THR A 59 -6.04 -11.25 -0.91
N GLY A 60 -6.82 -12.32 -1.04
CA GLY A 60 -6.95 -13.08 -2.30
C GLY A 60 -5.86 -14.13 -2.56
N PHE A 61 -4.88 -14.26 -1.67
CA PHE A 61 -3.83 -15.27 -1.76
C PHE A 61 -4.21 -16.55 -0.98
N THR A 62 -3.72 -17.68 -1.47
CA THR A 62 -3.65 -18.95 -0.73
C THR A 62 -2.21 -19.17 -0.27
N SER A 63 -2.00 -19.80 0.88
CA SER A 63 -0.66 -20.14 1.37
C SER A 63 -0.73 -21.52 2.01
N PRO A 64 0.14 -22.47 1.65
CA PRO A 64 1.20 -22.38 0.64
C PRO A 64 0.67 -22.42 -0.81
N VAL A 65 1.47 -21.96 -1.77
CA VAL A 65 1.18 -22.04 -3.23
C VAL A 65 2.13 -23.00 -3.91
N MET A 66 1.66 -23.82 -4.85
CA MET A 66 2.56 -24.69 -5.60
C MET A 66 3.29 -23.94 -6.71
N GLU A 67 4.55 -24.28 -6.97
CA GLU A 67 5.31 -23.78 -8.11
C GLU A 67 4.56 -24.02 -9.42
N GLY A 68 4.49 -22.98 -10.25
CA GLY A 68 3.75 -22.97 -11.51
C GLY A 68 2.27 -22.61 -11.38
N GLU A 69 1.71 -22.53 -10.17
CA GLU A 69 0.35 -22.03 -9.98
C GLU A 69 0.29 -20.50 -10.10
N ARG A 70 -0.87 -20.01 -10.55
CA ARG A 70 -1.12 -18.58 -10.67
C ARG A 70 -1.60 -18.05 -9.32
N MET A 71 -0.88 -17.06 -8.80
CA MET A 71 -1.22 -16.37 -7.56
C MET A 71 -1.76 -14.97 -7.86
N GLN A 72 -2.77 -14.57 -7.09
CA GLN A 72 -3.41 -13.27 -7.17
C GLN A 72 -3.41 -12.63 -5.78
N LEU A 73 -2.76 -11.48 -5.63
CA LEU A 73 -2.81 -10.69 -4.40
C LEU A 73 -3.55 -9.39 -4.66
N THR A 74 -4.57 -9.11 -3.86
CA THR A 74 -5.33 -7.86 -3.93
C THR A 74 -5.07 -7.03 -2.69
N CYS A 75 -4.54 -5.82 -2.89
CA CYS A 75 -4.37 -4.83 -1.85
C CYS A 75 -5.52 -3.84 -1.92
N LYS A 76 -6.12 -3.52 -0.77
CA LYS A 76 -7.25 -2.58 -0.67
C LYS A 76 -7.03 -1.57 0.45
N THR A 77 -7.39 -0.32 0.20
CA THR A 77 -7.46 0.76 1.19
C THR A 77 -8.72 1.62 0.95
N SER A 78 -9.30 2.12 2.04
CA SER A 78 -10.56 2.90 2.07
C SER A 78 -10.33 4.31 2.62
N GLY A 79 -11.28 5.22 2.40
CA GLY A 79 -11.29 6.53 3.06
C GLY A 79 -10.33 7.57 2.49
N SER A 80 -9.73 7.30 1.32
CA SER A 80 -8.77 8.22 0.69
C SER A 80 -9.46 9.43 0.07
N LYS A 81 -8.94 10.64 0.29
CA LYS A 81 -9.34 11.83 -0.47
C LYS A 81 -8.14 12.78 -0.61
N PRO A 82 -7.66 13.02 -1.84
CA PRO A 82 -8.09 12.44 -3.11
C PRO A 82 -7.89 10.91 -3.17
N ALA A 83 -8.34 10.26 -4.25
CA ALA A 83 -8.10 8.83 -4.41
C ALA A 83 -6.59 8.52 -4.32
N ALA A 84 -6.22 7.60 -3.44
CA ALA A 84 -4.83 7.16 -3.28
C ALA A 84 -4.38 6.28 -4.45
N ASP A 85 -3.07 6.12 -4.62
CA ASP A 85 -2.50 5.13 -5.53
C ASP A 85 -1.90 3.95 -4.75
N ILE A 86 -1.81 2.78 -5.39
CA ILE A 86 -1.24 1.58 -4.79
C ILE A 86 -0.07 1.10 -5.64
N ARG A 87 1.10 0.99 -5.01
CA ARG A 87 2.32 0.48 -5.63
C ARG A 87 2.76 -0.84 -5.00
N TRP A 88 3.04 -1.82 -5.85
CA TRP A 88 3.49 -3.15 -5.44
C TRP A 88 5.00 -3.30 -5.54
N PHE A 89 5.59 -4.00 -4.57
CA PHE A 89 7.01 -4.34 -4.57
C PHE A 89 7.20 -5.79 -4.19
N LYS A 90 8.01 -6.53 -4.95
CA LYS A 90 8.48 -7.89 -4.61
C LYS A 90 9.98 -7.83 -4.33
N ASN A 91 10.41 -8.11 -3.10
CA ASN A 91 11.81 -7.95 -2.64
C ASN A 91 12.38 -6.57 -3.01
N ASP A 92 11.64 -5.52 -2.66
CA ASP A 92 11.96 -4.11 -2.93
C ASP A 92 12.02 -3.68 -4.41
N LYS A 93 11.73 -4.58 -5.35
CA LYS A 93 11.58 -4.23 -6.77
C LYS A 93 10.12 -3.94 -7.08
N GLU A 94 9.87 -2.75 -7.63
CA GLU A 94 8.53 -2.32 -8.03
C GLU A 94 7.99 -3.23 -9.14
N VAL A 95 6.73 -3.66 -8.99
CA VAL A 95 6.00 -4.45 -9.98
C VAL A 95 4.89 -3.58 -10.58
N LYS A 96 4.92 -3.43 -11.91
CA LYS A 96 4.04 -2.49 -12.63
C LYS A 96 2.85 -3.15 -13.32
N ASP A 97 2.92 -4.46 -13.58
CA ASP A 97 1.83 -5.20 -14.20
C ASP A 97 0.76 -5.54 -13.15
N VAL A 98 -0.12 -4.57 -12.91
CA VAL A 98 -1.14 -4.63 -11.87
C VAL A 98 -2.45 -4.07 -12.40
N LYS A 99 -3.56 -4.61 -11.88
CA LYS A 99 -4.87 -4.02 -12.10
C LYS A 99 -5.11 -2.96 -11.02
N TYR A 100 -5.75 -1.86 -11.37
CA TYR A 100 -6.12 -0.80 -10.45
C TYR A 100 -7.61 -0.51 -10.59
N LEU A 101 -8.31 -0.43 -9.46
CA LEU A 101 -9.73 -0.11 -9.37
C LEU A 101 -9.93 1.00 -8.34
N LYS A 102 -10.79 1.95 -8.69
CA LYS A 102 -11.21 3.04 -7.81
C LYS A 102 -12.73 3.03 -7.71
N GLU A 103 -13.22 3.17 -6.49
CA GLU A 103 -14.64 3.20 -6.16
C GLU A 103 -14.89 4.40 -5.25
N GLU A 104 -15.97 5.14 -5.53
CA GLU A 104 -16.40 6.22 -4.65
C GLU A 104 -17.16 5.63 -3.47
N ASP A 105 -16.82 6.07 -2.25
CA ASP A 105 -17.46 5.58 -1.04
C ASP A 105 -18.90 6.10 -0.90
N ALA A 106 -19.71 5.43 -0.08
CA ALA A 106 -21.11 5.81 0.16
C ALA A 106 -21.29 7.27 0.63
N ASN A 107 -20.26 7.86 1.24
CA ASN A 107 -20.26 9.26 1.67
C ASN A 107 -20.06 10.27 0.53
N ARG A 108 -19.75 9.82 -0.71
CA ARG A 108 -19.46 10.64 -1.90
C ARG A 108 -18.37 11.70 -1.73
N LYS A 109 -17.47 11.46 -0.78
CA LYS A 109 -16.37 12.37 -0.44
C LYS A 109 -15.02 11.68 -0.47
N THR A 110 -14.98 10.39 -0.16
CA THR A 110 -13.77 9.57 -0.14
C THR A 110 -13.85 8.46 -1.18
N PHE A 111 -12.69 7.86 -1.43
CA PHE A 111 -12.52 6.78 -2.38
C PHE A 111 -11.92 5.57 -1.69
N THR A 112 -12.42 4.41 -2.07
CA THR A 112 -11.79 3.12 -1.86
C THR A 112 -11.03 2.73 -3.12
N VAL A 113 -9.76 2.40 -2.96
CA VAL A 113 -8.91 1.97 -4.07
C VAL A 113 -8.40 0.57 -3.80
N SER A 114 -8.29 -0.22 -4.87
CA SER A 114 -7.73 -1.55 -4.81
C SER A 114 -6.82 -1.81 -5.99
N SER A 115 -5.78 -2.60 -5.76
CA SER A 115 -4.89 -3.04 -6.81
C SER A 115 -4.63 -4.53 -6.69
N THR A 116 -4.60 -5.21 -7.84
CA THR A 116 -4.43 -6.66 -7.91
C THR A 116 -3.17 -7.00 -8.70
N LEU A 117 -2.27 -7.74 -8.06
CA LEU A 117 -1.03 -8.28 -8.62
C LEU A 117 -1.24 -9.75 -8.97
N ASP A 118 -1.04 -10.10 -10.24
CA ASP A 118 -1.17 -11.45 -10.78
C ASP A 118 0.18 -11.96 -11.29
N PHE A 119 0.66 -13.10 -10.79
CA PHE A 119 1.89 -13.73 -11.30
C PHE A 119 1.90 -15.25 -11.13
N LEU A 120 2.85 -15.91 -11.80
CA LEU A 120 3.10 -17.34 -11.64
C LEU A 120 4.12 -17.55 -10.51
N ALA A 121 3.81 -18.44 -9.58
CA ALA A 121 4.68 -18.79 -8.46
C ALA A 121 5.94 -19.53 -8.97
N ASP A 122 7.11 -19.07 -8.57
CA ASP A 122 8.40 -19.71 -8.85
C ASP A 122 9.08 -20.14 -7.54
N ARG A 123 9.87 -21.22 -7.56
CA ARG A 123 10.61 -21.67 -6.36
C ARG A 123 11.54 -20.60 -5.77
N ASN A 124 12.00 -19.64 -6.57
CA ASN A 124 12.84 -18.52 -6.11
C ASN A 124 12.04 -17.42 -5.40
N ASP A 125 10.71 -17.47 -5.47
CA ASP A 125 9.81 -16.59 -4.74
C ASP A 125 9.52 -17.10 -3.32
N ASP A 126 9.97 -18.31 -2.94
CA ASP A 126 9.80 -18.81 -1.57
C ASP A 126 10.51 -17.90 -0.55
N GLY A 127 9.77 -17.43 0.45
CA GLY A 127 10.24 -16.47 1.44
C GLY A 127 10.37 -15.03 0.90
N ALA A 128 10.01 -14.78 -0.36
CA ALA A 128 9.98 -13.42 -0.90
C ALA A 128 8.91 -12.58 -0.19
N VAL A 129 9.21 -11.30 -0.02
CA VAL A 129 8.30 -10.36 0.62
C VAL A 129 7.62 -9.53 -0.46
N VAL A 130 6.30 -9.66 -0.53
CA VAL A 130 5.44 -8.82 -1.36
C VAL A 130 4.90 -7.72 -0.47
N SER A 131 5.13 -6.46 -0.86
CA SER A 131 4.61 -5.30 -0.15
C SER A 131 3.74 -4.43 -1.04
N CYS A 132 2.63 -3.96 -0.49
CA CYS A 132 1.75 -2.97 -1.07
C CYS A 132 1.95 -1.65 -0.33
N ARG A 133 2.33 -0.60 -1.05
CA ARG A 133 2.56 0.75 -0.51
C ARG A 133 1.47 1.68 -1.02
N VAL A 134 0.81 2.39 -0.11
CA VAL A 134 -0.21 3.40 -0.45
C VAL A 134 0.46 4.75 -0.62
N ASP A 135 0.21 5.39 -1.76
CA ASP A 135 0.70 6.72 -2.08
C ASP A 135 -0.44 7.73 -1.98
N HIS A 136 -0.30 8.68 -1.06
CA HIS A 136 -1.30 9.71 -0.77
C HIS A 136 -0.64 10.89 -0.06
N GLU A 137 -1.06 12.11 -0.38
CA GLU A 137 -0.46 13.35 0.13
C GLU A 137 -0.53 13.51 1.66
N SER A 138 -1.49 12.86 2.33
CA SER A 138 -1.57 12.83 3.79
C SER A 138 -0.57 11.88 4.47
N LEU A 139 0.13 11.04 3.71
CA LEU A 139 1.01 9.98 4.24
C LEU A 139 2.50 10.32 4.18
N ASN A 140 2.87 11.57 3.87
CA ASN A 140 4.27 12.01 3.75
C ASN A 140 5.14 11.71 4.99
N SER A 141 4.54 11.70 6.20
CA SER A 141 5.27 11.42 7.45
C SER A 141 5.18 9.95 7.90
N THR A 142 4.10 9.26 7.53
CA THR A 142 3.79 7.90 8.00
C THR A 142 3.31 7.05 6.81
N PRO A 143 4.23 6.45 6.05
CA PRO A 143 3.87 5.64 4.89
C PRO A 143 3.07 4.43 5.36
N GLN A 144 2.00 4.13 4.63
CA GLN A 144 1.18 2.95 4.91
C GLN A 144 1.55 1.82 3.98
N ILE A 145 1.96 0.70 4.58
CA ILE A 145 2.52 -0.45 3.89
C ILE A 145 1.88 -1.72 4.47
N ALA A 146 1.38 -2.59 3.60
CA ALA A 146 1.01 -3.96 3.93
C ALA A 146 2.06 -4.91 3.35
N MET A 147 2.38 -5.98 4.06
CA MET A 147 3.41 -6.94 3.66
C MET A 147 2.88 -8.37 3.79
N GLN A 148 3.26 -9.23 2.84
CA GLN A 148 2.98 -10.65 2.83
C GLN A 148 4.25 -11.41 2.47
N VAL A 149 4.60 -12.42 3.28
CA VAL A 149 5.70 -13.34 2.98
C VAL A 149 5.13 -14.52 2.20
N LEU A 150 5.74 -14.86 1.07
CA LEU A 150 5.28 -15.95 0.24
C LEU A 150 5.80 -17.30 0.75
N GLU A 151 4.94 -18.30 0.73
CA GLU A 151 5.30 -19.69 1.02
C GLU A 151 5.03 -20.53 -0.23
N ILE A 152 6.10 -20.90 -0.93
CA ILE A 152 6.02 -21.62 -2.20
C ILE A 152 6.48 -23.06 -2.00
N HIS A 153 5.59 -24.01 -2.31
CA HIS A 153 5.89 -25.42 -2.34
C HIS A 153 6.34 -25.85 -3.73
N TYR A 154 7.35 -26.69 -3.81
CA TYR A 154 7.94 -27.17 -5.05
C TYR A 154 8.50 -28.57 -4.89
N THR A 155 8.41 -29.36 -5.95
CA THR A 155 8.90 -30.74 -5.97
C THR A 155 10.43 -30.77 -5.87
N PRO A 156 11.01 -31.81 -5.22
CA PRO A 156 12.44 -31.89 -5.03
C PRO A 156 13.18 -32.07 -6.35
N LEU A 157 14.16 -31.21 -6.61
CA LEU A 157 15.12 -31.41 -7.69
C LEU A 157 16.24 -32.33 -7.18
N VAL A 158 16.42 -33.49 -7.84
CA VAL A 158 17.42 -34.49 -7.45
C VAL A 158 18.64 -34.41 -8.35
N LYS A 159 19.85 -34.43 -7.76
CA LYS A 159 21.12 -34.46 -8.47
C LYS A 159 22.05 -35.49 -7.84
N ILE A 160 22.76 -36.24 -8.67
CA ILE A 160 23.83 -37.14 -8.23
C ILE A 160 25.15 -36.40 -8.42
N ILE A 161 25.89 -36.25 -7.33
CA ILE A 161 27.22 -35.64 -7.31
C ILE A 161 28.23 -36.75 -7.05
N SER A 162 29.23 -36.84 -7.91
CA SER A 162 30.33 -37.79 -7.75
C SER A 162 31.52 -37.13 -7.05
N SER A 163 32.20 -37.87 -6.17
CA SER A 163 33.47 -37.45 -5.59
C SER A 163 34.62 -37.41 -6.61
N ASN A 164 34.53 -38.15 -7.71
CA ASN A 164 35.48 -38.13 -8.83
C ASN A 164 34.74 -38.38 -10.16
N SER A 165 34.92 -37.49 -11.15
CA SER A 165 34.29 -37.62 -12.47
C SER A 165 34.93 -38.72 -13.35
N TRP A 166 36.16 -39.11 -13.05
CA TRP A 166 36.95 -40.06 -13.84
C TRP A 166 37.71 -41.01 -12.90
N PRO A 167 37.03 -41.98 -12.26
CA PRO A 167 37.70 -42.95 -11.39
C PRO A 167 38.55 -43.94 -12.20
N GLU A 168 39.71 -44.30 -11.65
CA GLU A 168 40.57 -45.36 -12.19
C GLU A 168 40.18 -46.74 -11.64
N GLU A 169 40.55 -47.81 -12.34
CA GLU A 169 40.29 -49.18 -11.91
C GLU A 169 40.92 -49.44 -10.53
N GLY A 170 40.11 -49.93 -9.58
CA GLY A 170 40.52 -50.17 -8.19
C GLY A 170 40.33 -48.99 -7.23
N GLN A 171 39.97 -47.79 -7.72
CA GLN A 171 39.62 -46.66 -6.86
C GLN A 171 38.20 -46.78 -6.28
N SER A 172 38.02 -46.28 -5.06
CA SER A 172 36.70 -46.10 -4.44
C SER A 172 36.13 -44.72 -4.77
N ILE A 173 34.82 -44.66 -5.02
CA ILE A 173 34.08 -43.45 -5.39
C ILE A 173 32.84 -43.30 -4.51
N ILE A 174 32.50 -42.06 -4.17
CA ILE A 174 31.29 -41.73 -3.41
C ILE A 174 30.33 -41.00 -4.34
N LEU A 175 29.11 -41.53 -4.45
CA LEU A 175 28.00 -40.85 -5.13
C LEU A 175 27.05 -40.29 -4.07
N THR A 176 26.89 -38.98 -4.05
CA THR A 176 26.00 -38.28 -3.14
C THR A 176 24.73 -37.88 -3.89
N CYS A 177 23.57 -38.25 -3.37
CA CYS A 177 22.28 -37.80 -3.90
C CYS A 177 21.83 -36.57 -3.13
N GLU A 178 21.89 -35.39 -3.76
CA GLU A 178 21.35 -34.16 -3.20
C GLU A 178 19.94 -33.92 -3.74
N SER A 179 19.01 -33.57 -2.85
CA SER A 179 17.64 -33.16 -3.21
C SER A 179 17.28 -31.82 -2.56
N LYS A 180 16.59 -30.96 -3.32
CA LYS A 180 16.07 -29.67 -2.80
C LYS A 180 14.59 -29.53 -3.16
N GLY A 181 13.70 -29.65 -2.18
CA GLY A 181 12.25 -29.52 -2.31
C GLY A 181 11.59 -28.91 -1.07
N LYS A 182 10.33 -28.51 -1.19
CA LYS A 182 9.50 -27.98 -0.10
C LYS A 182 8.02 -28.36 -0.32
N PRO A 183 7.33 -29.00 0.64
CA PRO A 183 7.85 -29.50 1.91
C PRO A 183 8.77 -30.70 1.67
N VAL A 184 9.63 -30.99 2.65
CA VAL A 184 10.57 -32.11 2.63
C VAL A 184 9.90 -33.41 3.03
#